data_AF-A0A662BMS4-F1
#
_entry.id   AF-A0A662BMS4-F1
#
_cell.length_a   1.000
_cell.length_b   1.000
_cell.length_c   1.000
_cell.angle_alpha   90.00
_cell.angle_beta   90.00
_cell.angle_gamma   90.00
#
_symmetry.space_group_name_H-M   'P 1'
#
loop_
_entity.id
_entity.type
_entity.pdbx_description
1 polymer ?
#
loop_
_entity_poly.entity_id
_entity_poly.type
_entity_poly.pdbx_seq_one_letter_code
_entity_poly.pdbx_strand_id
1 'polypeptide(L)'
;PAIEVGIIGNNTIMQRLIINLALNSHYINDQKLKIYVSHNSSEEFSAFIREYQLNKILEIIEVDFEELSDKTNITAIYICENDELKLMQYVKALQESDTLSNVKRFIFIEQSNNITSLLPAKQNTIIDISQEIGVFDNVINESLDDLAKTIHNDYITKLKEKDKLEPDPEKKKLKADDATHQMWDLLPDEIKDRNRLQADHIDVKLRSVACKKAPIDSPKEIYDWGNDPRIEALSGAEHNRWNAYKYYKGWKQGGVKDEQKKTHPYLIPYEKLDDDIKKNDRNTIKHIPDLLEILGYKAVSQ
;
A
#
# COMPACT_ATOMS: atom_id res chain seq x y z
N PRO A 1 14.30 -12.48 -2.75
CA PRO A 1 13.99 -12.22 -4.18
C PRO A 1 12.91 -11.14 -4.27
N ALA A 2 12.87 -10.40 -5.38
CA ALA A 2 11.73 -9.51 -5.66
C ALA A 2 10.45 -10.34 -5.82
N ILE A 3 9.33 -9.78 -5.39
CA ILE A 3 8.02 -10.36 -5.68
C ILE A 3 7.65 -9.93 -7.10
N GLU A 4 7.20 -10.89 -7.91
CA GLU A 4 6.84 -10.67 -9.31
C GLU A 4 5.33 -10.91 -9.48
N VAL A 5 4.64 -10.02 -10.18
CA VAL A 5 3.21 -10.15 -10.50
C VAL A 5 2.95 -9.86 -11.98
N GLY A 6 1.95 -10.52 -12.54
CA GLY A 6 1.47 -10.26 -13.90
C GLY A 6 0.20 -9.42 -13.86
N ILE A 7 0.07 -8.44 -14.75
CA ILE A 7 -1.12 -7.58 -14.89
C ILE A 7 -1.53 -7.58 -16.36
N ILE A 8 -2.80 -7.90 -16.63
CA ILE A 8 -3.37 -7.95 -17.97
C ILE A 8 -4.56 -7.00 -18.00
N GLY A 9 -4.61 -6.09 -18.97
CA GLY A 9 -5.75 -5.19 -19.13
C GLY A 9 -5.37 -3.86 -19.80
N ASN A 10 -6.35 -2.98 -19.99
CA ASN A 10 -6.08 -1.63 -20.51
C ASN A 10 -7.08 -0.58 -20.01
N ASN A 11 -7.65 -0.77 -18.82
CA ASN A 11 -8.71 0.09 -18.29
C ASN A 11 -8.23 0.88 -17.05
N THR A 12 -9.09 1.79 -16.59
CA THR A 12 -8.85 2.61 -15.39
C THR A 12 -8.62 1.76 -14.14
N ILE A 13 -9.24 0.57 -14.07
CA ILE A 13 -9.05 -0.36 -12.96
C ILE A 13 -7.60 -0.83 -12.90
N MET A 14 -7.00 -1.18 -14.04
CA MET A 14 -5.60 -1.55 -14.12
C MET A 14 -4.70 -0.41 -13.61
N GLN A 15 -4.93 0.82 -14.05
CA GLN A 15 -4.16 1.97 -13.59
C GLN A 15 -4.30 2.17 -12.07
N ARG A 16 -5.51 2.05 -11.54
CA ARG A 16 -5.77 2.18 -10.10
C ARG A 16 -5.13 1.05 -9.29
N LEU A 17 -5.16 -0.17 -9.82
CA LEU A 17 -4.47 -1.33 -9.23
C LEU A 17 -2.96 -1.09 -9.17
N ILE A 18 -2.35 -0.62 -10.26
CA ILE A 18 -0.90 -0.33 -10.30
C ILE A 18 -0.54 0.75 -9.27
N ILE A 19 -1.36 1.81 -9.14
CA ILE A 19 -1.16 2.82 -8.08
C ILE A 19 -1.26 2.16 -6.69
N ASN A 20 -2.27 1.32 -6.46
CA ASN A 20 -2.43 0.66 -5.16
C ASN A 20 -1.23 -0.25 -4.83
N LEU A 21 -0.76 -1.04 -5.81
CA LEU A 21 0.45 -1.85 -5.68
C LEU A 21 1.68 -0.98 -5.40
N ALA A 22 1.83 0.15 -6.10
CA ALA A 22 2.93 1.08 -5.87
C ALA A 22 2.94 1.64 -4.44
N LEU A 23 1.78 1.89 -3.84
CA LEU A 23 1.67 2.50 -2.51
C LEU A 23 1.74 1.49 -1.35
N ASN A 24 1.39 0.21 -1.61
CA ASN A 24 1.22 -0.81 -0.57
C ASN A 24 2.22 -1.97 -0.62
N SER A 25 3.04 -2.08 -1.67
CA SER A 25 3.91 -3.26 -1.88
C SER A 25 5.36 -3.01 -1.44
N HIS A 26 5.57 -2.53 -0.22
CA HIS A 26 6.92 -2.34 0.32
C HIS A 26 7.23 -3.40 1.37
N TYR A 27 8.21 -4.24 1.05
CA TYR A 27 8.52 -5.43 1.83
C TYR A 27 9.89 -5.30 2.50
N ILE A 28 10.11 -6.11 3.54
CA ILE A 28 11.36 -6.13 4.32
C ILE A 28 12.60 -6.58 3.51
N ASN A 29 12.43 -7.07 2.28
CA ASN A 29 13.54 -7.47 1.42
C ASN A 29 14.17 -6.28 0.67
N ASP A 30 13.63 -5.07 0.84
CA ASP A 30 14.06 -3.83 0.18
C ASP A 30 14.05 -3.91 -1.37
N GLN A 31 13.36 -4.90 -1.93
CA GLN A 31 13.21 -5.03 -3.37
C GLN A 31 11.91 -4.38 -3.82
N LYS A 32 11.96 -3.62 -4.92
CA LYS A 32 10.76 -3.13 -5.58
C LYS A 32 9.90 -4.31 -6.04
N LEU A 33 8.58 -4.14 -5.97
CA LEU A 33 7.67 -5.05 -6.65
C LEU A 33 7.93 -4.95 -8.15
N LYS A 34 8.11 -6.12 -8.77
CA LYS A 34 8.26 -6.26 -10.21
C LYS A 34 6.92 -6.60 -10.83
N ILE A 35 6.48 -5.78 -11.78
CA ILE A 35 5.21 -5.98 -12.48
C ILE A 35 5.48 -6.19 -13.97
N TYR A 36 4.91 -7.25 -14.53
CA TYR A 36 4.84 -7.46 -15.96
C TYR A 36 3.45 -7.03 -16.41
N VAL A 37 3.37 -6.11 -17.37
CA VAL A 37 2.10 -5.52 -17.80
C VAL A 37 1.86 -5.82 -19.27
N SER A 38 0.74 -6.50 -19.55
CA SER A 38 0.24 -6.78 -20.89
C SER A 38 -0.98 -5.91 -21.16
N HIS A 39 -0.83 -4.96 -22.09
CA HIS A 39 -1.85 -3.96 -22.44
C HIS A 39 -1.77 -3.61 -23.93
N ASN A 40 -2.80 -2.91 -24.43
CA ASN A 40 -2.94 -2.63 -25.86
C ASN A 40 -2.60 -1.17 -26.25
N SER A 41 -2.25 -0.31 -25.29
CA SER A 41 -1.98 1.13 -25.51
C SER A 41 -0.71 1.59 -24.80
N SER A 42 0.40 1.76 -25.54
CA SER A 42 1.71 2.09 -24.94
C SER A 42 1.91 3.59 -24.67
N GLU A 43 1.33 4.48 -25.48
CA GLU A 43 1.48 5.93 -25.29
C GLU A 43 0.76 6.43 -24.03
N GLU A 44 -0.51 6.06 -23.86
CA GLU A 44 -1.31 6.41 -22.68
C GLU A 44 -0.71 5.82 -21.40
N PHE A 45 -0.27 4.55 -21.47
CA PHE A 45 0.38 3.89 -20.36
C PHE A 45 1.68 4.59 -19.97
N SER A 46 2.53 4.93 -20.95
CA SER A 46 3.75 5.70 -20.73
C SER A 46 3.47 7.07 -20.09
N ALA A 47 2.40 7.76 -20.48
CA ALA A 47 2.00 9.01 -19.87
C ALA A 47 1.58 8.82 -18.40
N PHE A 48 0.75 7.81 -18.13
CA PHE A 48 0.33 7.42 -16.78
C PHE A 48 1.52 7.09 -15.87
N ILE A 49 2.49 6.28 -16.33
CA ILE A 49 3.69 5.93 -15.55
C ILE A 49 4.51 7.18 -15.20
N ARG A 50 4.63 8.14 -16.13
CA ARG A 50 5.36 9.40 -15.92
C ARG A 50 4.64 10.33 -14.95
N GLU A 51 3.32 10.49 -15.09
CA GLU A 51 2.49 11.38 -14.27
C GLU A 51 2.65 11.07 -12.78
N TYR A 52 2.57 9.78 -12.42
CA TYR A 52 2.66 9.32 -11.03
C TYR A 52 4.06 8.88 -10.61
N GLN A 53 5.08 9.11 -11.46
CA GLN A 53 6.48 8.72 -11.23
C GLN A 53 6.66 7.23 -10.84
N LEU A 54 5.85 6.33 -11.39
CA LEU A 54 5.74 4.95 -10.89
C LEU A 54 7.04 4.15 -11.03
N ASN A 55 7.89 4.45 -12.02
CA ASN A 55 9.21 3.83 -12.17
C ASN A 55 10.18 4.12 -11.01
N LYS A 56 9.91 5.16 -10.21
CA LYS A 56 10.67 5.41 -8.96
C LYS A 56 10.30 4.41 -7.87
N ILE A 57 9.11 3.81 -7.95
CA ILE A 57 8.49 3.01 -6.91
C ILE A 57 8.49 1.51 -7.27
N LEU A 58 8.12 1.19 -8.51
CA LEU A 58 7.98 -0.17 -9.05
C LEU A 58 9.05 -0.45 -10.10
N GLU A 59 9.31 -1.74 -10.36
CA GLU A 59 9.98 -2.21 -11.57
C GLU A 59 8.91 -2.65 -12.57
N ILE A 60 8.69 -1.86 -13.62
CA ILE A 60 7.60 -2.07 -14.59
C ILE A 60 8.19 -2.56 -15.90
N ILE A 61 7.68 -3.69 -16.42
CA ILE A 61 8.10 -4.27 -17.69
C ILE A 61 6.86 -4.49 -18.56
N GLU A 62 6.76 -3.77 -19.66
CA GLU A 62 5.75 -4.00 -20.70
C GLU A 62 6.11 -5.28 -21.47
N VAL A 63 5.17 -6.21 -21.59
CA VAL A 63 5.31 -7.48 -22.31
C VAL A 63 4.01 -7.80 -23.05
N ASP A 64 4.07 -8.62 -24.10
CA ASP A 64 2.84 -9.21 -24.63
C ASP A 64 2.33 -10.34 -23.73
N PHE A 65 1.14 -10.86 -24.06
CA PHE A 65 0.50 -11.89 -23.25
C PHE A 65 1.25 -13.22 -23.34
N GLU A 66 1.77 -13.56 -24.52
CA GLU A 66 2.56 -14.77 -24.74
C GLU A 66 3.81 -14.78 -23.85
N GLU A 67 4.61 -13.71 -23.86
CA GLU A 67 5.79 -13.55 -23.00
C GLU A 67 5.45 -13.55 -21.51
N LEU A 68 4.30 -13.00 -21.13
CA LEU A 68 3.81 -13.04 -19.76
C LEU A 68 3.45 -14.47 -19.35
N SER A 69 2.83 -15.23 -20.26
CA SER A 69 2.36 -16.60 -20.02
C SER A 69 3.50 -17.62 -19.81
N ASP A 70 4.70 -17.29 -20.31
CA ASP A 70 5.92 -18.10 -20.19
C ASP A 70 6.75 -17.80 -18.91
N LYS A 71 6.38 -16.77 -18.12
CA LYS A 71 7.11 -16.45 -16.88
C LYS A 71 6.93 -17.54 -15.82
N THR A 72 7.96 -17.77 -15.01
CA THR A 72 7.99 -18.85 -14.01
C THR A 72 7.84 -18.39 -12.56
N ASN A 73 8.16 -17.12 -12.27
CA ASN A 73 8.28 -16.60 -10.90
C ASN A 73 7.10 -15.72 -10.47
N ILE A 74 6.00 -15.73 -11.24
CA ILE A 74 4.83 -14.89 -10.98
C ILE A 74 4.09 -15.43 -9.76
N THR A 75 3.95 -14.57 -8.76
CA THR A 75 3.28 -14.90 -7.49
C THR A 75 1.76 -14.74 -7.56
N ALA A 76 1.28 -13.82 -8.39
CA ALA A 76 -0.13 -13.57 -8.64
C ALA A 76 -0.34 -12.92 -10.02
N ILE A 77 -1.50 -13.18 -10.62
CA ILE A 77 -1.92 -12.56 -11.88
C ILE A 77 -3.17 -11.71 -11.60
N TYR A 78 -3.16 -10.49 -12.12
CA TYR A 78 -4.29 -9.57 -12.06
C TYR A 78 -4.83 -9.39 -13.47
N ILE A 79 -6.13 -9.62 -13.65
CA ILE A 79 -6.80 -9.46 -14.95
C ILE A 79 -7.83 -8.36 -14.79
N CYS A 80 -7.64 -7.24 -15.49
CA CYS A 80 -8.51 -6.08 -15.53
C CYS A 80 -9.06 -5.96 -16.95
N GLU A 81 -9.95 -6.87 -17.32
CA GLU A 81 -10.55 -6.96 -18.65
C GLU A 81 -12.07 -7.14 -18.51
N ASN A 82 -12.83 -6.28 -19.19
CA ASN A 82 -14.29 -6.29 -19.17
C ASN A 82 -14.86 -7.02 -20.40
N ASP A 83 -14.07 -7.20 -21.47
CA ASP A 83 -14.46 -8.01 -22.61
C ASP A 83 -14.45 -9.50 -22.22
N GLU A 84 -15.64 -10.10 -22.21
CA GLU A 84 -15.83 -11.50 -21.79
C GLU A 84 -15.04 -12.50 -22.64
N LEU A 85 -14.94 -12.25 -23.96
CA LEU A 85 -14.26 -13.17 -24.86
C LEU A 85 -12.76 -13.14 -24.59
N LYS A 86 -12.17 -11.95 -24.45
CA LYS A 86 -10.75 -11.80 -24.10
C LYS A 86 -10.45 -12.36 -22.73
N LEU A 87 -11.29 -12.07 -21.73
CA LEU A 87 -11.12 -12.61 -20.39
C LEU A 87 -11.10 -14.15 -20.41
N MET A 88 -12.04 -14.78 -21.12
CA MET A 88 -12.06 -16.25 -21.26
C MET A 88 -10.83 -16.78 -21.99
N GLN A 89 -10.35 -16.08 -23.03
CA GLN A 89 -9.13 -16.44 -23.74
C GLN A 89 -7.91 -16.40 -22.80
N TYR A 90 -7.71 -15.31 -22.05
CA TYR A 90 -6.61 -15.18 -21.10
C TYR A 90 -6.67 -16.24 -20.02
N VAL A 91 -7.84 -16.45 -19.40
CA VAL A 91 -7.97 -17.44 -18.32
C VAL A 91 -7.68 -18.84 -18.83
N LYS A 92 -8.20 -19.21 -20.01
CA LYS A 92 -7.95 -20.52 -20.61
C LYS A 92 -6.46 -20.71 -20.94
N ALA A 93 -5.84 -19.76 -21.63
CA ALA A 93 -4.43 -19.84 -21.98
C ALA A 93 -3.53 -19.94 -20.73
N LEU A 94 -3.82 -19.15 -19.70
CA LEU A 94 -3.11 -19.25 -18.43
C LEU A 94 -3.40 -20.59 -17.72
N GLN A 95 -4.59 -21.20 -17.84
CA GLN A 95 -4.88 -22.51 -17.26
C GLN A 95 -4.10 -23.64 -17.95
N GLU A 96 -3.86 -23.49 -19.24
CA GLU A 96 -3.07 -24.41 -20.07
C GLU A 96 -1.56 -24.17 -19.95
N SER A 97 -1.12 -23.05 -19.35
CA SER A 97 0.30 -22.74 -19.13
C SER A 97 0.96 -23.71 -18.13
N ASP A 98 2.09 -24.27 -18.53
CA ASP A 98 2.92 -25.15 -17.70
C ASP A 98 3.44 -24.46 -16.44
N THR A 99 3.63 -23.14 -16.49
CA THR A 99 4.26 -22.35 -15.42
C THR A 99 3.24 -21.62 -14.56
N LEU A 100 2.11 -21.18 -15.12
CA LEU A 100 1.14 -20.30 -14.46
C LEU A 100 -0.20 -20.96 -14.11
N SER A 101 -0.41 -22.24 -14.46
CA SER A 101 -1.66 -22.97 -14.18
C SER A 101 -2.06 -22.98 -12.70
N ASN A 102 -1.09 -22.99 -11.78
CA ASN A 102 -1.34 -23.01 -10.33
C ASN A 102 -1.31 -21.62 -9.66
N VAL A 103 -0.99 -20.56 -10.41
CA VAL A 103 -0.89 -19.20 -9.88
C VAL A 103 -2.29 -18.63 -9.65
N LYS A 104 -2.49 -18.00 -8.48
CA LYS A 104 -3.75 -17.32 -8.15
C LYS A 104 -3.99 -16.15 -9.10
N ARG A 105 -5.24 -16.03 -9.55
CA ARG A 105 -5.71 -14.96 -10.45
C ARG A 105 -6.75 -14.13 -9.75
N PHE A 106 -6.55 -12.83 -9.77
CA PHE A 106 -7.50 -11.83 -9.29
C PHE A 106 -8.09 -11.14 -10.51
N ILE A 107 -9.37 -11.39 -10.75
CA ILE A 107 -10.08 -10.94 -11.94
C ILE A 107 -11.00 -9.80 -11.53
N PHE A 108 -10.70 -8.59 -12.00
CA PHE A 108 -11.47 -7.39 -11.72
C PHE A 108 -12.41 -7.11 -12.88
N ILE A 109 -13.71 -7.09 -12.58
CA ILE A 109 -14.77 -6.78 -13.52
C ILE A 109 -15.58 -5.58 -13.02
N GLU A 110 -16.06 -4.75 -13.94
CA GLU A 110 -16.89 -3.58 -13.57
C GLU A 110 -18.28 -3.97 -13.07
N GLN A 111 -18.89 -5.01 -13.65
CA GLN A 111 -20.21 -5.49 -13.30
C GLN A 111 -20.25 -7.02 -13.35
N SER A 112 -20.99 -7.63 -12.42
CA SER A 112 -21.23 -9.07 -12.38
C SER A 112 -21.98 -9.51 -13.63
N ASN A 113 -21.24 -10.12 -14.54
CA ASN A 113 -21.82 -10.84 -15.66
C ASN A 113 -21.94 -12.34 -15.31
N ASN A 114 -22.60 -13.09 -16.20
CA ASN A 114 -22.72 -14.55 -16.10
C ASN A 114 -21.36 -15.27 -16.10
N ILE A 115 -20.28 -14.59 -16.49
CA ILE A 115 -18.91 -15.12 -16.52
C ILE A 115 -18.41 -15.62 -15.15
N THR A 116 -18.92 -15.06 -14.06
CA THR A 116 -18.63 -15.51 -12.70
C THR A 116 -18.96 -16.99 -12.48
N SER A 117 -20.02 -17.48 -13.11
CA SER A 117 -20.44 -18.88 -13.06
C SER A 117 -19.60 -19.81 -13.95
N LEU A 118 -18.91 -19.25 -14.94
CA LEU A 118 -18.15 -19.99 -15.96
C LEU A 118 -16.68 -20.19 -15.58
N LEU A 119 -16.18 -19.44 -14.59
CA LEU A 119 -14.79 -19.49 -14.17
C LEU A 119 -14.64 -20.32 -12.87
N PRO A 120 -13.87 -21.42 -12.88
CA PRO A 120 -13.66 -22.23 -11.69
C PRO A 120 -12.99 -21.42 -10.57
N ALA A 121 -13.56 -21.46 -9.36
CA ALA A 121 -13.09 -20.67 -8.21
C ALA A 121 -11.74 -21.15 -7.60
N LYS A 122 -11.19 -22.30 -8.06
CA LYS A 122 -10.01 -22.91 -7.41
C LYS A 122 -8.76 -22.03 -7.48
N GLN A 123 -8.51 -21.39 -8.63
CA GLN A 123 -7.41 -20.42 -8.81
C GLN A 123 -7.90 -19.00 -9.08
N ASN A 124 -9.19 -18.80 -9.38
CA ASN A 124 -9.74 -17.50 -9.75
C ASN A 124 -10.49 -16.89 -8.57
N THR A 125 -10.10 -15.68 -8.18
CA THR A 125 -10.86 -14.80 -7.29
C THR A 125 -11.42 -13.68 -8.13
N ILE A 126 -12.75 -13.60 -8.23
CA ILE A 126 -13.42 -12.56 -9.01
C ILE A 126 -13.81 -11.44 -8.06
N ILE A 127 -13.48 -10.21 -8.45
CA ILE A 127 -13.74 -8.99 -7.72
C ILE A 127 -14.64 -8.15 -8.62
N ASP A 128 -15.92 -8.12 -8.27
CA ASP A 128 -16.91 -7.29 -8.95
C ASP A 128 -16.96 -5.91 -8.30
N ILE A 129 -16.40 -4.94 -9.00
CA ILE A 129 -16.23 -3.59 -8.50
C ILE A 129 -17.58 -2.92 -8.22
N SER A 130 -18.64 -3.26 -8.97
CA SER A 130 -19.98 -2.71 -8.70
C SER A 130 -20.56 -3.13 -7.36
N GLN A 131 -20.12 -4.27 -6.80
CA GLN A 131 -20.55 -4.76 -5.50
C GLN A 131 -19.64 -4.27 -4.37
N GLU A 132 -18.42 -3.83 -4.69
CA GLU A 132 -17.45 -3.32 -3.71
C GLU A 132 -17.57 -1.80 -3.53
N ILE A 133 -17.97 -1.07 -4.58
CA ILE A 133 -18.13 0.40 -4.54
C ILE A 133 -19.54 0.77 -4.09
N GLY A 134 -19.65 1.74 -3.18
CA GLY A 134 -20.94 2.31 -2.79
C GLY A 134 -21.78 1.40 -1.90
N VAL A 135 -21.20 0.35 -1.32
CA VAL A 135 -21.82 -0.42 -0.24
C VAL A 135 -22.22 0.55 0.87
N PHE A 136 -23.52 0.60 1.20
CA PHE A 136 -24.08 1.58 2.14
C PHE A 136 -23.28 1.66 3.44
N ASP A 137 -22.86 0.51 3.98
CA ASP A 137 -22.01 0.45 5.16
C ASP A 137 -20.66 1.16 4.92
N ASN A 138 -19.98 0.96 3.79
CA ASN A 138 -18.72 1.67 3.50
C ASN A 138 -18.91 3.18 3.24
N VAL A 139 -20.12 3.62 2.90
CA VAL A 139 -20.43 5.04 2.65
C VAL A 139 -20.80 5.78 3.94
N ILE A 140 -21.47 5.10 4.86
CA ILE A 140 -21.97 5.69 6.11
C ILE A 140 -21.07 5.38 7.31
N ASN A 141 -20.46 4.20 7.33
CA ASN A 141 -19.53 3.79 8.37
C ASN A 141 -18.10 4.17 7.98
N GLU A 142 -17.41 4.83 8.90
CA GLU A 142 -15.99 5.16 8.76
C GLU A 142 -15.08 4.08 9.39
N SER A 143 -15.56 2.85 9.53
CA SER A 143 -14.80 1.74 10.13
C SER A 143 -13.53 1.40 9.36
N LEU A 144 -13.51 1.63 8.05
CA LEU A 144 -12.31 1.52 7.22
C LEU A 144 -11.22 2.53 7.62
N ASP A 145 -11.63 3.64 8.24
CA ASP A 145 -10.74 4.70 8.72
C ASP A 145 -10.34 4.53 10.20
N ASP A 146 -10.85 3.54 10.94
CA ASP A 146 -10.63 3.41 12.39
C ASP A 146 -9.15 3.40 12.78
N LEU A 147 -8.33 2.65 12.02
CA LEU A 147 -6.88 2.62 12.24
C LEU A 147 -6.21 3.93 11.84
N ALA A 148 -6.65 4.57 10.76
CA ALA A 148 -6.13 5.87 10.33
C ALA A 148 -6.47 6.99 11.34
N LYS A 149 -7.69 6.97 11.89
CA LYS A 149 -8.14 7.84 12.98
C LYS A 149 -7.32 7.62 14.24
N THR A 150 -7.08 6.37 14.60
CA THR A 150 -6.25 6.01 15.76
C THR A 150 -4.83 6.54 15.62
N ILE A 151 -4.21 6.38 14.45
CA ILE A 151 -2.90 6.95 14.13
C ILE A 151 -2.89 8.47 14.32
N HIS A 152 -3.91 9.17 13.80
CA HIS A 152 -4.00 10.62 13.92
C HIS A 152 -4.21 11.08 15.38
N ASN A 153 -5.14 10.45 16.08
CA ASN A 153 -5.48 10.80 17.46
C ASN A 153 -4.29 10.56 18.42
N ASP A 154 -3.52 9.50 18.21
CA ASP A 154 -2.28 9.25 18.93
C ASP A 154 -1.24 10.36 18.69
N TYR A 155 -1.04 10.78 17.44
CA TYR A 155 -0.16 11.90 17.09
C TYR A 155 -0.56 13.19 17.83
N ILE A 156 -1.84 13.55 17.81
CA ILE A 156 -2.36 14.73 18.52
C ILE A 156 -2.14 14.61 20.03
N THR A 157 -2.31 13.43 20.60
CA THR A 157 -2.12 13.17 22.04
C THR A 157 -0.65 13.39 22.43
N LYS A 158 0.28 12.77 21.71
CA LYS A 158 1.73 12.93 21.93
C LYS A 158 2.20 14.37 21.75
N LEU A 159 1.64 15.10 20.79
CA LEU A 159 1.91 16.52 20.63
C LEU A 159 1.47 17.35 21.83
N LYS A 160 0.28 17.08 22.38
CA LYS A 160 -0.25 17.77 23.57
C LYS A 160 0.59 17.46 24.80
N GLU A 161 1.04 16.23 24.97
CA GLU A 161 1.94 15.83 26.06
C GLU A 161 3.28 16.54 25.98
N LYS A 162 3.88 16.60 24.79
CA LYS A 162 5.13 17.34 24.56
C LYS A 162 4.96 18.84 24.87
N ASP A 163 3.85 19.45 24.47
CA ASP A 163 3.56 20.87 24.76
C ASP A 163 3.37 21.14 26.27
N LYS A 164 2.86 20.16 27.04
CA LYS A 164 2.75 20.25 28.50
C LYS A 164 4.11 20.18 29.19
N LEU A 165 5.01 19.33 28.68
CA LEU A 165 6.36 19.15 29.24
C LEU A 165 7.29 20.31 28.89
N GLU A 166 7.15 20.89 27.69
CA GLU A 166 7.98 22.00 27.19
C GLU A 166 7.09 23.11 26.58
N PRO A 167 6.46 23.97 27.42
CA PRO A 167 5.56 25.00 26.94
C PRO A 167 6.31 26.14 26.22
N ASP A 168 6.04 26.30 24.93
CA ASP A 168 6.62 27.35 24.07
C ASP A 168 5.49 28.28 23.54
N PRO A 169 5.35 29.51 24.09
CA PRO A 169 4.27 30.44 23.75
C PRO A 169 4.25 30.88 22.28
N GLU A 170 5.41 30.97 21.62
CA GLU A 170 5.51 31.42 20.21
C GLU A 170 5.09 30.30 19.25
N LYS A 171 5.48 29.05 19.52
CA LYS A 171 5.01 27.89 18.75
C LYS A 171 3.51 27.64 18.90
N LYS A 172 2.92 28.00 20.04
CA LYS A 172 1.49 27.81 20.31
C LYS A 172 0.58 28.62 19.39
N LYS A 173 1.02 29.81 18.98
CA LYS A 173 0.33 30.63 17.96
C LYS A 173 0.46 30.04 16.55
N LEU A 174 1.64 29.52 16.19
CA LEU A 174 1.89 28.89 14.88
C LEU A 174 1.14 27.56 14.69
N LYS A 175 0.89 26.80 15.77
CA LYS A 175 0.21 25.49 15.74
C LYS A 175 -1.31 25.57 15.57
N ALA A 176 -1.95 26.66 15.96
CA ALA A 176 -3.41 26.80 15.89
C ALA A 176 -3.94 26.82 14.44
N ASP A 177 -3.12 27.32 13.51
CA ASP A 177 -3.42 27.43 12.08
C ASP A 177 -2.81 26.27 11.25
N ASP A 178 -2.10 25.33 11.90
CA ASP A 178 -1.52 24.18 11.21
C ASP A 178 -2.60 23.13 10.94
N ALA A 179 -2.93 22.94 9.66
CA ALA A 179 -3.95 22.00 9.19
C ALA A 179 -3.72 20.55 9.65
N THR A 180 -2.50 20.20 10.07
CA THR A 180 -2.18 18.87 10.60
C THR A 180 -2.58 18.66 12.07
N HIS A 181 -2.94 19.72 12.79
CA HIS A 181 -3.29 19.69 14.22
C HIS A 181 -4.81 19.69 14.46
N GLN A 182 -5.61 19.62 13.38
CA GLN A 182 -7.07 19.62 13.44
C GLN A 182 -7.63 18.26 13.89
N MET A 183 -8.90 18.26 14.31
CA MET A 183 -9.66 17.02 14.49
C MET A 183 -9.82 16.28 13.17
N TRP A 184 -9.97 14.95 13.22
CA TRP A 184 -10.06 14.09 12.04
C TRP A 184 -11.00 14.66 10.96
N ASP A 185 -12.22 15.03 11.34
CA ASP A 185 -13.26 15.47 10.39
C ASP A 185 -12.84 16.72 9.60
N LEU A 186 -12.07 17.61 10.23
CA LEU A 186 -11.59 18.87 9.68
C LEU A 186 -10.22 18.76 9.01
N LEU A 187 -9.60 17.58 9.02
CA LEU A 187 -8.34 17.38 8.32
C LEU A 187 -8.54 17.48 6.80
N PRO A 188 -7.58 18.10 6.09
CA PRO A 188 -7.50 17.97 4.64
C PRO A 188 -7.39 16.50 4.23
N ASP A 189 -8.05 16.15 3.12
CA ASP A 189 -8.05 14.78 2.60
C ASP A 189 -6.65 14.24 2.35
N GLU A 190 -5.69 15.08 1.96
CA GLU A 190 -4.29 14.67 1.80
C GLU A 190 -3.71 14.09 3.09
N ILE A 191 -4.05 14.65 4.25
CA ILE A 191 -3.56 14.16 5.54
C ILE A 191 -4.30 12.87 5.94
N LYS A 192 -5.61 12.81 5.70
CA LYS A 192 -6.38 11.57 5.91
C LYS A 192 -5.83 10.42 5.08
N ASP A 193 -5.55 10.66 3.80
CA ASP A 193 -4.96 9.68 2.88
C ASP A 193 -3.59 9.17 3.36
N ARG A 194 -2.76 10.05 3.96
CA ARG A 194 -1.47 9.62 4.53
C ARG A 194 -1.65 8.64 5.68
N ASN A 195 -2.62 8.91 6.55
CA ASN A 195 -2.92 8.07 7.70
C ASN A 195 -3.54 6.74 7.25
N ARG A 196 -4.43 6.75 6.24
CA ARG A 196 -4.98 5.54 5.60
C ARG A 196 -3.89 4.67 5.00
N LEU A 197 -2.99 5.25 4.21
CA LEU A 197 -1.87 4.49 3.63
C LEU A 197 -0.91 3.92 4.66
N GLN A 198 -0.73 4.61 5.80
CA GLN A 198 0.06 4.05 6.90
C GLN A 198 -0.67 2.87 7.55
N ALA A 199 -1.98 3.00 7.77
CA ALA A 199 -2.86 1.97 8.30
C ALA A 199 -2.87 0.71 7.42
N ASP A 200 -3.12 0.86 6.12
CA ASP A 200 -3.18 -0.23 5.13
C ASP A 200 -1.88 -1.07 5.11
N HIS A 201 -0.75 -0.41 5.31
CA HIS A 201 0.56 -1.06 5.27
C HIS A 201 0.94 -1.80 6.56
N ILE A 202 0.18 -1.64 7.66
CA ILE A 202 0.46 -2.39 8.90
C ILE A 202 0.33 -3.89 8.67
N ASP A 203 -0.68 -4.33 7.93
CA ASP A 203 -0.89 -5.76 7.65
C ASP A 203 0.23 -6.37 6.79
N VAL A 204 0.83 -5.58 5.88
CA VAL A 204 2.00 -6.01 5.09
C VAL A 204 3.22 -6.23 5.99
N LYS A 205 3.44 -5.34 6.95
CA LYS A 205 4.53 -5.46 7.94
C LYS A 205 4.31 -6.67 8.85
N LEU A 206 3.10 -6.87 9.35
CA LEU A 206 2.73 -8.05 10.16
C LEU A 206 3.02 -9.35 9.41
N ARG A 207 2.60 -9.47 8.15
CA ARG A 207 2.87 -10.67 7.35
C ARG A 207 4.36 -10.89 7.11
N SER A 208 5.13 -9.82 6.94
CA SER A 208 6.59 -9.89 6.74
C SER A 208 7.33 -10.48 7.94
N VAL A 209 6.76 -10.37 9.15
CA VAL A 209 7.32 -10.96 10.36
C VAL A 209 6.69 -12.31 10.74
N ALA A 210 5.86 -12.88 9.85
CA ALA A 210 5.03 -14.07 10.11
C ALA A 210 4.02 -13.89 11.25
N CYS A 211 3.47 -12.68 11.36
CA CYS A 211 2.42 -12.34 12.32
C CYS A 211 1.08 -12.08 11.63
N LYS A 212 0.03 -12.04 12.45
CA LYS A 212 -1.30 -11.56 12.07
C LYS A 212 -1.91 -10.75 13.20
N LYS A 213 -2.91 -9.94 12.86
CA LYS A 213 -3.77 -9.27 13.84
C LYS A 213 -4.70 -10.30 14.49
N ALA A 214 -4.83 -10.26 15.81
CA ALA A 214 -5.80 -11.05 16.57
C ALA A 214 -6.47 -10.17 17.63
N PRO A 215 -7.72 -10.46 18.05
CA PRO A 215 -8.35 -9.79 19.17
C PRO A 215 -7.46 -9.79 20.43
N ILE A 216 -7.52 -8.72 21.22
CA ILE A 216 -6.67 -8.54 22.41
C ILE A 216 -6.85 -9.67 23.43
N ASP A 217 -8.07 -10.21 23.53
CA ASP A 217 -8.48 -11.32 24.41
C ASP A 217 -8.10 -12.71 23.87
N SER A 218 -7.50 -12.80 22.68
CA SER A 218 -7.02 -14.07 22.12
C SER A 218 -6.04 -14.76 23.07
N PRO A 219 -6.07 -16.10 23.22
CA PRO A 219 -5.11 -16.81 24.08
C PRO A 219 -3.69 -16.86 23.50
N LYS A 220 -3.49 -16.43 22.25
CA LYS A 220 -2.16 -16.39 21.62
C LYS A 220 -1.25 -15.35 22.28
N GLU A 221 0.03 -15.70 22.43
CA GLU A 221 1.04 -14.80 22.97
C GLU A 221 1.26 -13.57 22.07
N ILE A 222 1.48 -12.42 22.71
CA ILE A 222 1.78 -11.16 22.02
C ILE A 222 3.17 -11.27 21.38
N TYR A 223 3.26 -10.81 20.14
CA TYR A 223 4.52 -10.74 19.41
C TYR A 223 5.47 -9.68 20.03
N ASP A 224 6.72 -10.03 20.26
CA ASP A 224 7.73 -9.10 20.78
C ASP A 224 8.37 -8.27 19.65
N TRP A 225 7.81 -7.09 19.43
CA TRP A 225 8.31 -6.14 18.42
C TRP A 225 9.62 -5.47 18.81
N GLY A 226 9.88 -5.29 20.11
CA GLY A 226 11.03 -4.52 20.59
C GLY A 226 12.36 -5.20 20.31
N ASN A 227 12.35 -6.53 20.25
CA ASN A 227 13.52 -7.38 20.07
C ASN A 227 13.56 -8.10 18.70
N ASP A 228 12.67 -7.77 17.76
CA ASP A 228 12.72 -8.39 16.42
C ASP A 228 14.02 -7.95 15.69
N PRO A 229 14.90 -8.88 15.26
CA PRO A 229 16.10 -8.54 14.50
C PRO A 229 15.81 -7.87 13.15
N ARG A 230 14.56 -7.92 12.67
CA ARG A 230 14.09 -7.36 11.40
C ARG A 230 13.59 -5.91 11.52
N ILE A 231 13.70 -5.27 12.69
CA ILE A 231 13.27 -3.87 12.89
C ILE A 231 13.87 -2.94 11.82
N GLU A 232 15.18 -3.05 11.53
CA GLU A 232 15.80 -2.19 10.50
C GLU A 232 15.20 -2.41 9.11
N ALA A 233 14.91 -3.66 8.75
CA ALA A 233 14.31 -4.00 7.47
C ALA A 233 12.86 -3.51 7.37
N LEU A 234 12.11 -3.56 8.48
CA LEU A 234 10.77 -2.98 8.59
C LEU A 234 10.80 -1.45 8.49
N SER A 235 11.80 -0.81 9.09
CA SER A 235 12.01 0.64 8.98
C SER A 235 12.36 1.06 7.56
N GLY A 236 13.21 0.30 6.87
CA GLY A 236 13.46 0.50 5.44
C GLY A 236 12.19 0.37 4.59
N ALA A 237 11.36 -0.65 4.85
CA ALA A 237 10.07 -0.80 4.18
C ALA A 237 9.11 0.37 4.46
N GLU A 238 9.08 0.90 5.69
CA GLU A 238 8.29 2.09 6.03
C GLU A 238 8.78 3.35 5.32
N HIS A 239 10.10 3.55 5.25
CA HIS A 239 10.68 4.65 4.49
C HIS A 239 10.38 4.54 3.00
N ASN A 240 10.45 3.34 2.43
CA ASN A 240 10.08 3.08 1.04
C ASN A 240 8.59 3.40 0.77
N ARG A 241 7.69 3.05 1.69
CA ARG A 241 6.27 3.43 1.63
C ARG A 241 6.08 4.94 1.69
N TRP A 242 6.82 5.62 2.57
CA TRP A 242 6.78 7.09 2.65
C TRP A 242 7.29 7.74 1.35
N ASN A 243 8.40 7.23 0.79
CA ASN A 243 8.94 7.65 -0.50
C ASN A 243 7.91 7.45 -1.62
N ALA A 244 7.24 6.29 -1.67
CA ALA A 244 6.24 5.97 -2.68
C ALA A 244 5.09 6.98 -2.69
N TYR A 245 4.53 7.30 -1.52
CA TYR A 245 3.51 8.34 -1.40
C TYR A 245 3.99 9.70 -1.92
N LYS A 246 5.24 10.08 -1.57
CA LYS A 246 5.84 11.34 -2.03
C LYS A 246 5.99 11.38 -3.55
N TYR A 247 6.55 10.34 -4.17
CA TYR A 247 6.67 10.26 -5.63
C TYR A 247 5.31 10.30 -6.32
N TYR A 248 4.34 9.53 -5.80
CA TYR A 248 2.96 9.52 -6.30
C TYR A 248 2.30 10.91 -6.26
N LYS A 249 2.56 11.70 -5.20
CA LYS A 249 2.08 13.08 -5.08
C LYS A 249 2.91 14.11 -5.86
N GLY A 250 3.87 13.67 -6.68
CA GLY A 250 4.69 14.53 -7.52
C GLY A 250 5.92 15.14 -6.84
N TRP A 251 6.32 14.61 -5.68
CA TRP A 251 7.55 15.06 -5.02
C TRP A 251 8.80 14.50 -5.68
N LYS A 252 9.91 15.23 -5.55
CA LYS A 252 11.23 14.86 -6.09
C LYS A 252 12.34 15.11 -5.07
N GLN A 253 13.45 14.41 -5.25
CA GLN A 253 14.64 14.65 -4.43
C GLN A 253 15.17 16.08 -4.65
N GLY A 254 15.53 16.76 -3.56
CA GLY A 254 16.19 18.07 -3.60
C GLY A 254 16.88 18.37 -2.28
N GLY A 255 17.84 19.30 -2.27
CA GLY A 255 18.68 19.54 -1.07
C GLY A 255 17.92 20.07 0.15
N VAL A 256 16.73 20.65 -0.03
CA VAL A 256 15.89 21.19 1.05
C VAL A 256 14.42 20.85 0.80
N LYS A 257 13.64 20.86 1.89
CA LYS A 257 12.20 20.69 1.82
C LYS A 257 11.55 21.97 1.27
N ASP A 258 10.82 21.86 0.16
CA ASP A 258 10.09 22.96 -0.47
C ASP A 258 8.71 22.44 -0.89
N GLU A 259 7.64 22.93 -0.26
CA GLU A 259 6.26 22.49 -0.52
C GLU A 259 5.78 22.94 -1.91
N GLN A 260 6.18 24.14 -2.37
CA GLN A 260 5.75 24.68 -3.66
C GLN A 260 6.41 23.93 -4.83
N LYS A 261 7.71 23.63 -4.69
CA LYS A 261 8.47 22.86 -5.69
C LYS A 261 8.35 21.34 -5.51
N LYS A 262 7.66 20.91 -4.46
CA LYS A 262 7.55 19.52 -4.00
C LYS A 262 8.92 18.83 -3.93
N THR A 263 9.90 19.43 -3.26
CA THR A 263 11.22 18.82 -3.06
C THR A 263 11.43 18.35 -1.63
N HIS A 264 12.14 17.24 -1.45
CA HIS A 264 12.50 16.76 -0.10
C HIS A 264 13.90 16.12 -0.08
N PRO A 265 14.74 16.40 0.95
CA PRO A 265 16.11 15.86 1.05
C PRO A 265 16.14 14.36 1.29
N TYR A 266 15.18 13.85 2.06
CA TYR A 266 15.14 12.43 2.45
C TYR A 266 14.51 11.49 1.42
N LEU A 267 14.22 11.97 0.20
CA LEU A 267 13.81 11.10 -0.93
C LEU A 267 15.04 10.38 -1.52
N ILE A 268 15.67 9.57 -0.68
CA ILE A 268 16.87 8.77 -0.96
C ILE A 268 16.71 7.37 -0.34
N PRO A 269 17.50 6.36 -0.76
CA PRO A 269 17.50 5.04 -0.15
C PRO A 269 17.71 5.10 1.37
N TYR A 270 17.02 4.23 2.11
CA TYR A 270 17.02 4.22 3.58
C TYR A 270 18.44 4.13 4.13
N GLU A 271 19.32 3.34 3.51
CA GLU A 271 20.70 3.10 3.94
C GLU A 271 21.51 4.39 3.99
N LYS A 272 21.20 5.36 3.12
CA LYS A 272 21.88 6.65 2.98
C LYS A 272 21.36 7.73 3.92
N LEU A 273 20.29 7.45 4.69
CA LEU A 273 19.81 8.36 5.72
C LEU A 273 20.76 8.38 6.92
N ASP A 274 20.86 9.57 7.53
CA ASP A 274 21.47 9.73 8.85
C ASP A 274 20.65 8.98 9.90
N ASP A 275 21.32 8.50 10.95
CA ASP A 275 20.69 7.64 11.96
C ASP A 275 19.55 8.34 12.73
N ASP A 276 19.70 9.65 12.96
CA ASP A 276 18.65 10.48 13.57
C ASP A 276 17.36 10.50 12.75
N ILE A 277 17.47 10.41 11.42
CA ILE A 277 16.31 10.37 10.53
C ILE A 277 15.71 8.97 10.51
N LYS A 278 16.55 7.92 10.41
CA LYS A 278 16.13 6.51 10.51
C LYS A 278 15.36 6.20 11.79
N LYS A 279 15.70 6.90 12.88
CA LYS A 279 14.99 6.80 14.17
C LYS A 279 13.49 7.06 14.03
N ASN A 280 13.06 7.92 13.11
CA ASN A 280 11.62 8.17 12.88
C ASN A 280 10.91 6.91 12.37
N ASP A 281 11.50 6.22 11.38
CA ASP A 281 10.94 4.98 10.84
C ASP A 281 10.96 3.85 11.89
N ARG A 282 12.04 3.73 12.67
CA ARG A 282 12.12 2.78 13.80
C ARG A 282 11.04 3.02 14.84
N ASN A 283 10.82 4.27 15.21
CA ASN A 283 9.78 4.64 16.16
C ASN A 283 8.40 4.30 15.60
N THR A 284 8.15 4.54 14.31
CA THR A 284 6.89 4.13 13.64
C THR A 284 6.66 2.64 13.75
N ILE A 285 7.68 1.80 13.50
CA ILE A 285 7.57 0.35 13.62
C ILE A 285 7.30 -0.09 15.06
N LYS A 286 8.05 0.47 16.02
CA LYS A 286 7.89 0.16 17.45
C LYS A 286 6.55 0.62 18.04
N HIS A 287 5.88 1.57 17.38
CA HIS A 287 4.58 2.10 17.79
C HIS A 287 3.38 1.31 17.25
N ILE A 288 3.59 0.39 16.30
CA ILE A 288 2.51 -0.46 15.76
C ILE A 288 1.74 -1.24 16.85
N PRO A 289 2.38 -1.83 17.88
CA PRO A 289 1.68 -2.57 18.94
C PRO A 289 0.67 -1.71 19.68
N ASP A 290 1.07 -0.50 20.07
CA ASP A 290 0.23 0.45 20.79
C ASP A 290 -1.00 0.85 19.96
N LEU A 291 -0.82 1.06 18.64
CA LEU A 291 -1.93 1.34 17.71
C LEU A 291 -2.92 0.17 17.61
N LEU A 292 -2.41 -1.06 17.58
CA LEU A 292 -3.27 -2.25 17.56
C LEU A 292 -4.05 -2.40 18.87
N GLU A 293 -3.41 -2.14 20.01
CA GLU A 293 -4.02 -2.25 21.33
C GLU A 293 -5.17 -1.27 21.52
N ILE A 294 -5.03 -0.02 21.07
CA ILE A 294 -6.10 0.99 21.09
C ILE A 294 -7.35 0.51 20.33
N LEU A 295 -7.15 -0.27 19.26
CA LEU A 295 -8.23 -0.84 18.45
C LEU A 295 -8.75 -2.18 19.00
N GLY A 296 -8.27 -2.65 20.14
CA GLY A 296 -8.66 -3.93 20.72
C GLY A 296 -8.02 -5.15 20.06
N TYR A 297 -6.86 -4.98 19.43
CA TYR A 297 -6.10 -6.04 18.77
C TYR A 297 -4.68 -6.18 19.32
N LYS A 298 -4.05 -7.31 19.02
CA LYS A 298 -2.62 -7.56 19.20
C LYS A 298 -2.03 -8.27 17.99
N ALA A 299 -0.73 -8.09 17.78
CA ALA A 299 0.02 -8.91 16.85
C ALA A 299 0.37 -10.26 17.49
N VAL A 300 0.12 -11.36 16.78
CA VAL A 300 0.45 -12.71 17.24
C VAL A 300 1.18 -13.46 16.13
N SER A 301 2.14 -14.31 16.50
CA SER A 301 2.81 -15.21 15.55
C SER A 301 1.79 -16.15 14.90
N GLN A 302 1.93 -16.37 13.60
CA GLN A 302 1.02 -17.22 12.82
C GLN A 302 1.12 -18.67 13.25
#